data_AF-A0A1I0PVG9-F1
#
_entry.id   AF-A0A1I0PVG9-F1
#
_cell.length_a   1.000
_cell.length_b   1.000
_cell.length_c   1.000
_cell.angle_alpha   90.00
_cell.angle_beta   90.00
_cell.angle_gamma   90.00
#
_symmetry.space_group_name_H-M   'P 1'
#
loop_
_entity.id
_entity.type
_entity.pdbx_description
1 polymer ?
#
loop_
_entity_poly.entity_id
_entity_poly.type
_entity_poly.pdbx_seq_one_letter_code
_entity_poly.pdbx_strand_id
1 'polypeptide(L)'
;MVLAGVGDMKKYDSTKIPQGLISSESFIGTMSAASTQVENQAKGDFLSITMVPKPGTNISYGVVAAYAKESTSKNPIINVTTNYDGKTVSYNINVNEVDPNQASRLEMFALCAYADDVGTGDKSTFGTYQTLRTYQEMAKYNGYISSDSEGDTLEQFKNAKSNWVNMSQKVMDLLYKCNDLAQYNKGMSIMNLFSDYPKVV
;
A
#
# COMPACT_ATOMS: atom_id res chain seq x y z
N MET A 1 -13.39 37.21 39.95
CA MET A 1 -13.96 36.60 38.73
C MET A 1 -13.80 35.10 38.87
N VAL A 2 -14.90 34.39 39.10
CA VAL A 2 -14.94 32.96 39.45
C VAL A 2 -14.99 32.15 38.16
N LEU A 3 -14.05 31.24 37.95
CA LEU A 3 -14.09 30.24 36.88
C LEU A 3 -14.93 29.05 37.37
N ALA A 4 -16.07 28.83 36.71
CA ALA A 4 -17.01 27.76 37.02
C ALA A 4 -16.74 26.49 36.19
N GLY A 5 -16.73 25.35 36.88
CA GLY A 5 -17.41 24.12 36.46
C GLY A 5 -16.80 23.26 35.35
N VAL A 6 -16.10 22.18 35.74
CA VAL A 6 -15.89 20.99 34.89
C VAL A 6 -17.21 20.21 34.85
N GLY A 7 -17.84 20.10 33.68
CA GLY A 7 -19.06 19.32 33.47
C GLY A 7 -18.76 17.87 33.07
N ASP A 8 -19.50 16.93 33.64
CA ASP A 8 -19.40 15.48 33.44
C ASP A 8 -19.57 15.04 31.96
N MET A 9 -18.64 14.21 31.47
CA MET A 9 -18.77 13.52 30.18
C MET A 9 -19.82 12.41 30.23
N LYS A 10 -20.84 12.50 29.38
CA LYS A 10 -21.78 11.39 29.14
C LYS A 10 -21.11 10.29 28.31
N LYS A 11 -21.18 9.04 28.80
CA LYS A 11 -20.69 7.85 28.09
C LYS A 11 -21.53 7.59 26.83
N TYR A 12 -20.85 7.23 25.74
CA TYR A 12 -21.45 6.90 24.45
C TYR A 12 -22.16 5.54 24.50
N ASP A 13 -23.42 5.49 24.04
CA ASP A 13 -24.26 4.29 23.95
C ASP A 13 -24.26 3.79 22.50
N SER A 14 -23.65 2.63 22.28
CA SER A 14 -23.44 2.02 20.96
C SER A 14 -24.68 1.39 20.34
N THR A 15 -25.85 1.45 21.00
CA THR A 15 -27.06 0.75 20.55
C THR A 15 -27.96 1.55 19.61
N LYS A 16 -27.58 2.78 19.21
CA LYS A 16 -28.41 3.69 18.39
C LYS A 16 -27.83 4.02 17.01
N ILE A 17 -27.53 3.01 16.19
CA ILE A 17 -27.25 3.24 14.76
C ILE A 17 -28.52 2.94 13.95
N PRO A 18 -29.07 3.90 13.18
CA PRO A 18 -30.19 3.64 12.27
C PRO A 18 -29.74 2.68 11.16
N GLN A 19 -30.39 1.52 11.06
CA GLN A 19 -30.28 0.63 9.92
C GLN A 19 -31.00 1.24 8.71
N GLY A 20 -30.23 1.69 7.73
CA GLY A 20 -30.70 2.06 6.40
C GLY A 20 -29.79 1.45 5.36
N LEU A 21 -30.30 0.46 4.62
CA LEU A 21 -29.59 -0.29 3.60
C LEU A 21 -29.05 0.62 2.50
N ILE A 22 -27.74 0.55 2.25
CA ILE A 22 -27.17 0.82 0.92
C ILE A 22 -26.67 -0.53 0.42
N SER A 23 -27.32 -1.06 -0.60
CA SER A 23 -26.98 -2.34 -1.21
C SER A 23 -25.52 -2.35 -1.68
N SER A 24 -24.85 -3.48 -1.45
CA SER A 24 -23.42 -3.72 -1.74
C SER A 24 -23.09 -3.76 -3.24
N GLU A 25 -24.07 -3.57 -4.13
CA GLU A 25 -23.92 -3.82 -5.56
C GLU A 25 -23.46 -2.59 -6.37
N SER A 26 -23.45 -1.38 -5.81
CA SER A 26 -23.04 -0.17 -6.55
C SER A 26 -21.59 0.28 -6.31
N PHE A 27 -20.73 -0.55 -5.68
CA PHE A 27 -19.36 -0.19 -5.31
C PHE A 27 -18.29 -1.11 -5.94
N ILE A 28 -18.60 -1.81 -7.04
CA ILE A 28 -17.56 -2.49 -7.82
C ILE A 28 -16.96 -1.47 -8.79
N GLY A 29 -16.22 -0.51 -8.26
CA GLY A 29 -15.17 0.15 -9.03
C GLY A 29 -14.15 -0.93 -9.38
N THR A 30 -13.77 -1.04 -10.66
CA THR A 30 -12.84 -2.03 -11.21
C THR A 30 -11.57 -2.15 -10.37
N MET A 31 -11.56 -3.06 -9.40
CA MET A 31 -10.34 -3.53 -8.75
C MET A 31 -9.50 -4.25 -9.81
N SER A 32 -8.18 -4.17 -9.66
CA SER A 32 -7.29 -4.88 -10.59
C SER A 32 -7.40 -6.38 -10.42
N ALA A 33 -7.16 -7.12 -11.51
CA ALA A 33 -7.20 -8.58 -11.54
C ALA A 33 -6.36 -9.25 -10.44
N ALA A 34 -5.23 -8.65 -10.07
CA ALA A 34 -4.33 -9.21 -9.05
C ALA A 34 -4.88 -9.12 -7.61
N SER A 35 -5.97 -8.39 -7.35
CA SER A 35 -6.45 -8.09 -5.99
C SER A 35 -7.93 -8.37 -5.79
N THR A 36 -8.30 -8.95 -4.65
CA THR A 36 -9.70 -9.24 -4.28
C THR A 36 -9.96 -8.87 -2.82
N GLN A 37 -11.08 -8.20 -2.54
CA GLN A 37 -11.50 -7.90 -1.16
C GLN A 37 -12.06 -9.14 -0.46
N VAL A 38 -11.74 -9.34 0.82
CA VAL A 38 -12.16 -10.53 1.60
C VAL A 38 -12.73 -10.15 2.99
N GLU A 39 -13.66 -10.96 3.50
CA GLU A 39 -14.37 -10.72 4.78
C GLU A 39 -13.59 -11.16 6.04
N ASN A 40 -12.60 -12.05 5.93
CA ASN A 40 -11.89 -12.62 7.08
C ASN A 40 -10.35 -12.50 6.99
N GLN A 41 -9.74 -12.30 8.15
CA GLN A 41 -8.37 -11.81 8.39
C GLN A 41 -7.25 -12.82 8.09
N ALA A 42 -6.08 -12.27 7.76
CA ALA A 42 -4.78 -12.96 7.76
C ALA A 42 -4.63 -13.91 8.96
N LYS A 43 -4.23 -15.14 8.68
CA LYS A 43 -3.81 -16.13 9.69
C LYS A 43 -2.32 -16.48 9.59
N GLY A 44 -1.63 -15.88 8.63
CA GLY A 44 -0.22 -16.12 8.36
C GLY A 44 0.72 -15.14 9.05
N ASP A 45 2.00 -15.31 8.79
CA ASP A 45 3.07 -14.52 9.39
C ASP A 45 3.01 -13.06 8.95
N PHE A 46 3.24 -12.15 9.89
CA PHE A 46 3.40 -10.73 9.63
C PHE A 46 4.62 -10.49 8.73
N LEU A 47 4.47 -9.69 7.67
CA LEU A 47 5.55 -9.37 6.74
C LEU A 47 5.97 -7.91 6.82
N SER A 48 5.01 -6.98 6.74
CA SER A 48 5.32 -5.56 6.65
C SER A 48 4.16 -4.69 7.09
N ILE A 49 4.46 -3.43 7.37
CA ILE A 49 3.49 -2.39 7.70
C ILE A 49 3.76 -1.13 6.89
N THR A 50 2.70 -0.50 6.41
CA THR A 50 2.72 0.86 5.88
C THR A 50 1.57 1.67 6.47
N MET A 51 1.47 2.94 6.09
CA MET A 51 0.46 3.86 6.60
C MET A 51 -0.26 4.55 5.45
N VAL A 52 -1.57 4.71 5.61
CA VAL A 52 -2.41 5.53 4.73
C VAL A 52 -3.02 6.66 5.57
N PRO A 53 -2.71 7.93 5.27
CA PRO A 53 -3.28 9.06 5.99
C PRO A 53 -4.75 9.26 5.67
N LYS A 54 -5.48 9.90 6.59
CA LYS A 54 -6.84 10.36 6.36
C LYS A 54 -6.83 11.83 5.95
N PRO A 55 -7.28 12.16 4.72
CA PRO A 55 -7.26 13.54 4.24
C PRO A 55 -7.96 14.51 5.18
N GLY A 56 -7.38 15.71 5.32
CA GLY A 56 -7.91 16.75 6.21
C GLY A 56 -7.71 16.47 7.70
N THR A 57 -6.92 15.47 8.08
CA THR A 57 -6.60 15.13 9.47
C THR A 57 -5.12 14.81 9.63
N ASN A 58 -4.63 14.77 10.87
CA ASN A 58 -3.29 14.30 11.21
C ASN A 58 -3.26 12.79 11.54
N ILE A 59 -4.31 12.05 11.20
CA ILE A 59 -4.46 10.63 11.52
C ILE A 59 -3.95 9.81 10.32
N SER A 60 -3.17 8.77 10.61
CA SER A 60 -2.79 7.74 9.65
C SER A 60 -3.18 6.36 10.17
N TYR A 61 -3.65 5.51 9.26
CA TYR A 61 -4.08 4.16 9.57
C TYR A 61 -3.03 3.17 9.13
N GLY A 62 -2.71 2.23 10.02
CA GLY A 62 -1.81 1.12 9.71
C GLY A 62 -2.43 0.20 8.65
N VAL A 63 -1.60 -0.22 7.72
CA VAL A 63 -1.89 -1.20 6.69
C VAL A 63 -0.86 -2.31 6.84
N VAL A 64 -1.31 -3.53 7.12
CA VAL A 64 -0.45 -4.67 7.45
C VAL A 64 -0.52 -5.68 6.33
N ALA A 65 0.65 -6.16 5.88
CA ALA A 65 0.77 -7.30 4.98
C ALA A 65 1.13 -8.56 5.76
N ALA A 66 0.45 -9.66 5.45
CA ALA A 66 0.72 -10.99 5.98
C ALA A 66 0.39 -12.04 4.91
N TYR A 67 0.89 -13.27 5.05
CA TYR A 67 0.48 -14.34 4.14
C TYR A 67 -1.02 -14.67 4.30
N ALA A 68 -1.71 -14.81 3.17
CA ALA A 68 -3.05 -15.39 3.15
C ALA A 68 -3.01 -16.89 3.48
N LYS A 69 -4.11 -17.46 3.96
CA LYS A 69 -4.17 -18.87 4.41
C LYS A 69 -3.91 -19.84 3.25
N GLU A 70 -4.37 -19.48 2.06
CA GLU A 70 -4.24 -20.21 0.81
C GLU A 70 -2.93 -19.92 0.07
N SER A 71 -2.07 -19.06 0.62
CA SER A 71 -0.78 -18.74 0.01
C SER A 71 0.12 -19.97 -0.05
N THR A 72 0.82 -20.13 -1.15
CA THR A 72 1.83 -21.19 -1.34
C THR A 72 3.09 -20.60 -1.95
N SER A 73 4.22 -21.32 -1.89
CA SER A 73 5.45 -20.86 -2.53
C SER A 73 5.35 -20.72 -4.06
N LYS A 74 4.46 -21.49 -4.71
CA LYS A 74 4.21 -21.41 -6.16
C LYS A 74 3.20 -20.32 -6.53
N ASN A 75 2.25 -20.05 -5.65
CA ASN A 75 1.23 -19.03 -5.82
C ASN A 75 1.15 -18.19 -4.54
N PRO A 76 2.09 -17.24 -4.34
CA PRO A 76 2.14 -16.41 -3.16
C PRO A 76 0.99 -15.41 -3.17
N ILE A 77 0.17 -15.46 -2.11
CA ILE A 77 -0.95 -14.55 -1.90
C ILE A 77 -0.72 -13.79 -0.60
N ILE A 78 -0.68 -12.47 -0.69
CA ILE A 78 -0.51 -11.58 0.46
C ILE A 78 -1.86 -10.98 0.83
N ASN A 79 -2.26 -11.19 2.08
CA ASN A 79 -3.39 -10.52 2.69
C ASN A 79 -2.95 -9.17 3.26
N VAL A 80 -3.53 -8.09 2.75
CA VAL A 80 -3.31 -6.73 3.21
C VAL A 80 -4.54 -6.25 3.98
N THR A 81 -4.39 -5.98 5.27
CA THR A 81 -5.47 -5.58 6.18
C THR A 81 -5.26 -4.17 6.71
N THR A 82 -6.35 -3.40 6.83
CA THR A 82 -6.35 -2.09 7.51
C THR A 82 -7.64 -1.88 8.29
N ASN A 83 -7.58 -1.14 9.41
CA ASN A 83 -8.75 -0.68 10.17
C ASN A 83 -9.03 0.79 9.85
N TYR A 84 -9.14 1.13 8.56
CA TYR A 84 -9.32 2.50 8.12
C TYR A 84 -10.70 3.02 8.57
N ASP A 85 -10.70 4.13 9.31
CA ASP A 85 -11.89 4.77 9.89
C ASP A 85 -12.77 3.84 10.74
N GLY A 86 -12.13 2.95 11.52
CA GLY A 86 -12.83 1.99 12.38
C GLY A 86 -13.38 0.77 11.63
N LYS A 87 -13.26 0.73 10.30
CA LYS A 87 -13.70 -0.39 9.46
C LYS A 87 -12.50 -1.25 9.11
N THR A 88 -12.50 -2.50 9.56
CA THR A 88 -11.54 -3.50 9.10
C THR A 88 -11.89 -3.94 7.68
N VAL A 89 -10.96 -3.79 6.77
CA VAL A 89 -11.03 -4.31 5.39
C VAL A 89 -9.75 -5.06 5.08
N SER A 90 -9.88 -6.15 4.33
CA SER A 90 -8.75 -7.00 3.95
C SER A 90 -8.79 -7.27 2.44
N TYR A 91 -7.63 -7.37 1.83
CA TYR A 91 -7.45 -7.62 0.40
C TYR A 91 -6.45 -8.75 0.21
N ASN A 92 -6.78 -9.75 -0.60
CA ASN A 92 -5.84 -10.76 -1.05
C ASN A 92 -5.24 -10.32 -2.38
N ILE A 93 -3.91 -10.30 -2.48
CA ILE A 93 -3.15 -9.93 -3.67
C ILE A 93 -2.36 -11.15 -4.13
N ASN A 94 -2.59 -11.60 -5.36
CA ASN A 94 -1.75 -12.59 -6.00
C ASN A 94 -0.47 -11.91 -6.51
N VAL A 95 0.66 -12.19 -5.85
CA VAL A 95 1.93 -11.51 -6.14
C VAL A 95 2.42 -11.82 -7.55
N ASN A 96 2.17 -13.04 -8.06
CA ASN A 96 2.58 -13.42 -9.41
C ASN A 96 1.88 -12.59 -10.50
N GLU A 97 0.70 -12.03 -10.22
CA GLU A 97 -0.10 -11.26 -11.17
C GLU A 97 0.13 -9.75 -11.08
N VAL A 98 0.93 -9.27 -10.11
CA VAL A 98 1.24 -7.85 -9.99
C VAL A 98 2.10 -7.42 -11.17
N ASP A 99 1.64 -6.44 -11.94
CA ASP A 99 2.41 -5.82 -13.02
C ASP A 99 2.95 -4.44 -12.57
N PRO A 100 4.27 -4.30 -12.31
CA PRO A 100 4.87 -3.03 -11.91
C PRO A 100 4.68 -1.88 -12.92
N ASN A 101 4.34 -2.15 -14.18
CA ASN A 101 4.02 -1.11 -15.17
C ASN A 101 2.62 -0.52 -14.98
N GLN A 102 1.73 -1.24 -14.28
CA GLN A 102 0.33 -0.87 -14.07
C GLN A 102 -0.18 -1.38 -12.72
N ALA A 103 0.56 -1.11 -11.64
CA ALA A 103 0.21 -1.54 -10.29
C ALA A 103 -0.29 -0.37 -9.44
N SER A 104 -1.15 -0.69 -8.47
CA SER A 104 -1.52 0.23 -7.40
C SER A 104 -0.53 0.17 -6.25
N ARG A 105 -0.63 1.12 -5.33
CA ARG A 105 0.17 1.11 -4.09
C ARG A 105 -0.11 -0.13 -3.24
N LEU A 106 -1.37 -0.58 -3.19
CA LEU A 106 -1.76 -1.81 -2.50
C LEU A 106 -1.00 -3.03 -3.04
N GLU A 107 -0.96 -3.18 -4.36
CA GLU A 107 -0.28 -4.31 -5.01
C GLU A 107 1.24 -4.22 -4.88
N MET A 108 1.81 -3.03 -5.08
CA MET A 108 3.25 -2.84 -4.89
C MET A 108 3.67 -3.04 -3.44
N PHE A 109 2.83 -2.65 -2.47
CA PHE A 109 3.08 -2.95 -1.06
C PHE A 109 3.12 -4.45 -0.80
N ALA A 110 2.17 -5.20 -1.35
CA ALA A 110 2.16 -6.67 -1.26
C ALA A 110 3.36 -7.32 -1.93
N LEU A 111 3.70 -6.92 -3.16
CA LEU A 111 4.87 -7.43 -3.90
C LEU A 111 6.17 -7.17 -3.15
N CYS A 112 6.38 -5.93 -2.68
CA CYS A 112 7.57 -5.57 -1.93
C CYS A 112 7.67 -6.31 -0.59
N ALA A 113 6.56 -6.45 0.15
CA ALA A 113 6.54 -7.20 1.41
C ALA A 113 6.92 -8.66 1.20
N TYR A 114 6.41 -9.29 0.14
CA TYR A 114 6.82 -10.64 -0.24
C TYR A 114 8.30 -10.70 -0.65
N ALA A 115 8.77 -9.76 -1.48
CA ALA A 115 10.14 -9.71 -1.94
C ALA A 115 11.16 -9.55 -0.79
N ASP A 116 10.81 -8.75 0.22
CA ASP A 116 11.63 -8.58 1.43
C ASP A 116 11.74 -9.90 2.20
N ASP A 117 10.63 -10.64 2.37
CA ASP A 117 10.60 -11.93 3.08
C ASP A 117 11.42 -13.02 2.36
N VAL A 118 11.29 -13.13 1.04
CA VAL A 118 12.05 -14.13 0.25
C VAL A 118 13.46 -13.67 -0.13
N GLY A 119 13.88 -12.48 0.31
CA GLY A 119 15.23 -11.96 0.14
C GLY A 119 15.56 -11.42 -1.26
N THR A 120 14.55 -11.16 -2.09
CA THR A 120 14.69 -10.56 -3.43
C THR A 120 14.43 -9.05 -3.46
N GLY A 121 14.10 -8.45 -2.31
CA GLY A 121 13.97 -7.01 -2.14
C GLY A 121 15.30 -6.23 -2.15
N ASP A 122 15.24 -4.94 -1.88
CA ASP A 122 16.39 -4.03 -1.86
C ASP A 122 17.26 -4.13 -0.59
N LYS A 123 16.84 -4.97 0.38
CA LYS A 123 17.51 -5.21 1.66
C LYS A 123 17.67 -3.95 2.53
N SER A 124 16.83 -2.94 2.30
CA SER A 124 16.80 -1.75 3.15
C SER A 124 16.21 -2.05 4.52
N THR A 125 16.62 -1.29 5.53
CA THR A 125 16.16 -1.45 6.92
C THR A 125 14.65 -1.28 7.08
N PHE A 126 14.01 -0.49 6.23
CA PHE A 126 12.58 -0.18 6.29
C PHE A 126 11.76 -0.91 5.20
N GLY A 127 12.40 -1.82 4.47
CA GLY A 127 11.78 -2.61 3.42
C GLY A 127 11.70 -1.91 2.05
N THR A 128 11.63 -2.74 1.01
CA THR A 128 11.66 -2.31 -0.39
C THR A 128 10.54 -1.32 -0.71
N TYR A 129 9.37 -1.50 -0.12
CA TYR A 129 8.24 -0.58 -0.34
C TYR A 129 8.53 0.84 0.13
N GLN A 130 9.24 1.01 1.25
CA GLN A 130 9.57 2.32 1.76
C GLN A 130 10.60 3.03 0.87
N THR A 131 11.60 2.31 0.35
CA THR A 131 12.51 2.85 -0.67
C THR A 131 11.74 3.29 -1.92
N LEU A 132 10.81 2.45 -2.39
CA LEU A 132 9.97 2.77 -3.55
C LEU A 132 9.10 4.01 -3.31
N ARG A 133 8.57 4.20 -2.10
CA ARG A 133 7.86 5.42 -1.71
C ARG A 133 8.76 6.65 -1.73
N THR A 134 10.02 6.53 -1.29
CA THR A 134 11.00 7.63 -1.42
C THR A 134 11.24 7.98 -2.88
N TYR A 135 11.35 6.98 -3.77
CA TYR A 135 11.49 7.22 -5.21
C TYR A 135 10.28 7.95 -5.77
N GLN A 136 9.08 7.54 -5.36
CA GLN A 136 7.86 8.22 -5.76
C GLN A 136 7.84 9.70 -5.35
N GLU A 137 8.26 10.02 -4.13
CA GLU A 137 8.36 11.41 -3.68
C GLU A 137 9.43 12.21 -4.45
N MET A 138 10.57 11.58 -4.76
CA MET A 138 11.58 12.19 -5.64
C MET A 138 11.03 12.45 -7.05
N ALA A 139 10.26 11.51 -7.60
CA ALA A 139 9.64 11.66 -8.91
C ALA A 139 8.62 12.81 -8.92
N LYS A 140 7.81 12.96 -7.85
CA LYS A 140 6.90 14.10 -7.69
C LYS A 140 7.67 15.42 -7.62
N TYR A 141 8.68 15.49 -6.75
CA TYR A 141 9.47 16.70 -6.54
C TYR A 141 10.16 17.19 -7.81
N ASN A 142 10.57 16.26 -8.68
CA ASN A 142 11.22 16.55 -9.95
C ASN A 142 10.24 16.64 -11.14
N GLY A 143 8.93 16.60 -10.91
CA GLY A 143 7.91 16.74 -11.95
C GLY A 143 7.83 15.58 -12.94
N TYR A 144 8.32 14.40 -12.58
CA TYR A 144 8.27 13.19 -13.42
C TYR A 144 6.89 12.54 -13.43
N ILE A 145 6.14 12.74 -12.36
CA ILE A 145 4.74 12.31 -12.21
C ILE A 145 3.92 13.48 -11.66
N SER A 146 2.65 13.57 -12.05
CA SER A 146 1.75 14.64 -11.58
C SER A 146 1.41 14.49 -10.10
N SER A 147 1.31 15.60 -9.38
CA SER A 147 0.80 15.64 -8.00
C SER A 147 -0.68 15.25 -7.90
N ASP A 148 -1.44 15.49 -8.97
CA ASP A 148 -2.90 15.32 -8.99
C ASP A 148 -3.34 13.86 -9.13
N SER A 149 -2.45 12.97 -9.56
CA SER A 149 -2.79 11.57 -9.88
C SER A 149 -2.80 10.65 -8.66
N GLU A 150 -2.29 11.07 -7.50
CA GLU A 150 -2.16 10.20 -6.33
C GLU A 150 -2.27 10.97 -5.01
N GLY A 151 -3.50 11.22 -4.56
CA GLY A 151 -3.74 11.61 -3.18
C GLY A 151 -3.49 10.44 -2.23
N ASP A 152 -3.28 10.74 -0.95
CA ASP A 152 -2.98 9.73 0.06
C ASP A 152 -4.24 9.09 0.69
N THR A 153 -5.33 9.00 -0.08
CA THR A 153 -6.56 8.32 0.34
C THR A 153 -6.42 6.80 0.27
N LEU A 154 -7.24 6.09 1.05
CA LEU A 154 -7.38 4.63 0.92
C LEU A 154 -7.82 4.22 -0.50
N GLU A 155 -8.73 4.95 -1.12
CA GLU A 155 -9.21 4.62 -2.47
C GLU A 155 -8.11 4.76 -3.52
N GLN A 156 -7.27 5.78 -3.43
CA GLN A 156 -6.12 5.91 -4.33
C GLN A 156 -5.04 4.87 -4.02
N PHE A 157 -4.80 4.56 -2.74
CA PHE A 157 -3.90 3.48 -2.35
C PHE A 157 -4.29 2.14 -3.01
N LYS A 158 -5.59 1.83 -3.04
CA LYS A 158 -6.13 0.60 -3.63
C LYS A 158 -6.14 0.61 -5.15
N ASN A 159 -6.64 1.69 -5.76
CA ASN A 159 -7.14 1.67 -7.13
C ASN A 159 -6.28 2.48 -8.11
N ALA A 160 -5.54 3.49 -7.64
CA ALA A 160 -4.76 4.34 -8.54
C ALA A 160 -3.57 3.54 -9.09
N LYS A 161 -3.50 3.40 -10.42
CA LYS A 161 -2.46 2.65 -11.11
C LYS A 161 -1.36 3.57 -11.60
N SER A 162 -0.12 3.15 -11.40
CA SER A 162 1.08 3.89 -11.80
C SER A 162 2.08 2.98 -12.50
N ASN A 163 2.89 3.58 -13.37
CA ASN A 163 4.02 2.89 -13.98
C ASN A 163 5.25 3.05 -13.09
N TRP A 164 5.45 2.10 -12.18
CA TRP A 164 6.52 2.10 -11.18
C TRP A 164 7.89 1.89 -11.81
N VAL A 165 7.95 1.15 -12.92
CA VAL A 165 9.16 0.90 -13.71
C VAL A 165 9.69 2.23 -14.26
N ASN A 166 8.87 2.94 -15.02
CA ASN A 166 9.23 4.21 -15.65
C ASN A 166 9.59 5.29 -14.62
N MET A 167 8.79 5.38 -13.55
CA MET A 167 9.05 6.30 -12.45
C MET A 167 10.41 6.02 -11.78
N SER A 168 10.68 4.75 -11.45
CA SER A 168 11.93 4.35 -10.81
C SER A 168 13.14 4.58 -11.71
N GLN A 169 13.04 4.30 -13.01
CA GLN A 169 14.10 4.59 -13.98
C GLN A 169 14.46 6.09 -14.02
N LYS A 170 13.46 6.98 -14.07
CA LYS A 170 13.71 8.43 -14.06
C LYS A 170 14.39 8.89 -12.78
N VAL A 171 14.01 8.33 -11.64
CA VAL A 171 14.65 8.62 -10.34
C VAL A 171 16.07 8.08 -10.31
N MET A 172 16.31 6.87 -10.82
CA MET A 172 17.65 6.30 -10.92
C MET A 172 18.58 7.14 -11.80
N ASP A 173 18.10 7.62 -12.95
CA ASP A 173 18.86 8.55 -13.79
C ASP A 173 19.27 9.83 -13.05
N LEU A 174 18.37 10.37 -12.22
CA LEU A 174 18.65 11.51 -11.37
C LEU A 174 19.70 11.18 -10.30
N LEU A 175 19.52 10.06 -9.58
CA LEU A 175 20.44 9.62 -8.53
C LEU A 175 21.85 9.39 -9.08
N TYR A 176 21.96 8.79 -10.27
CA TYR A 176 23.23 8.61 -10.96
C TYR A 176 23.90 9.95 -11.30
N LYS A 177 23.14 10.92 -11.86
CA LYS A 177 23.64 12.27 -12.15
C LYS A 177 24.09 13.02 -10.90
N CYS A 178 23.43 12.79 -9.77
CA CYS A 178 23.77 13.35 -8.47
C CYS A 178 24.90 12.59 -7.75
N ASN A 179 25.43 11.51 -8.34
CA ASN A 179 26.42 10.63 -7.74
C ASN A 179 25.97 9.99 -6.41
N ASP A 180 24.65 9.84 -6.20
CA ASP A 180 24.09 9.07 -5.08
C ASP A 180 24.01 7.59 -5.44
N LEU A 181 25.19 6.96 -5.49
CA LEU A 181 25.33 5.56 -5.89
C LEU A 181 24.69 4.60 -4.89
N ALA A 182 24.57 4.99 -3.62
CA ALA A 182 23.94 4.17 -2.59
C ALA A 182 22.44 3.99 -2.87
N GLN A 183 21.74 5.09 -3.14
CA GLN A 183 20.33 5.02 -3.52
C GLN A 183 20.16 4.41 -4.91
N TYR A 184 21.02 4.74 -5.88
CA TYR A 184 20.99 4.13 -7.22
C TYR A 184 21.07 2.60 -7.19
N ASN A 185 21.96 2.04 -6.36
CA ASN A 185 22.11 0.58 -6.23
C ASN A 185 20.87 -0.09 -5.64
N LYS A 186 20.13 0.57 -4.74
CA LYS A 186 18.83 0.08 -4.30
C LYS A 186 17.82 0.05 -5.44
N GLY A 187 17.85 1.08 -6.29
CA GLY A 187 17.08 1.14 -7.52
C GLY A 187 17.36 -0.05 -8.43
N MET A 188 18.62 -0.43 -8.60
CA MET A 188 18.98 -1.64 -9.38
C MET A 188 18.32 -2.91 -8.81
N SER A 189 18.31 -3.10 -7.49
CA SER A 189 17.60 -4.22 -6.86
C SER A 189 16.10 -4.17 -7.11
N ILE A 190 15.49 -2.99 -7.02
CA ILE A 190 14.06 -2.78 -7.34
C ILE A 190 13.77 -3.09 -8.81
N MET A 191 14.62 -2.68 -9.74
CA MET A 191 14.44 -2.96 -11.16
C MET A 191 14.59 -4.45 -11.48
N ASN A 192 15.52 -5.15 -10.82
CA ASN A 192 15.64 -6.60 -10.92
C ASN A 192 14.38 -7.30 -10.38
N LEU A 193 13.85 -6.82 -9.24
CA LEU A 193 12.57 -7.31 -8.74
C LEU A 193 11.46 -7.10 -9.78
N PHE A 194 11.37 -5.92 -10.39
CA PHE A 194 10.32 -5.62 -11.37
C PHE A 194 10.41 -6.48 -12.63
N SER A 195 11.61 -6.87 -13.08
CA SER A 195 11.77 -7.71 -14.27
C SER A 195 11.23 -9.13 -14.08
N ASP A 196 11.05 -9.58 -12.84
CA ASP A 196 10.52 -10.92 -12.52
C ASP A 196 8.99 -10.97 -12.52
N TYR A 197 8.29 -9.84 -12.70
CA TYR A 197 6.84 -9.73 -12.59
C TYR A 197 6.18 -8.96 -13.74
N PRO A 198 4.95 -9.33 -14.15
CA PRO A 198 4.19 -10.48 -13.65
C PRO A 198 4.81 -11.80 -14.10
N LYS A 199 4.64 -12.87 -13.31
CA LYS A 199 5.14 -14.19 -13.69
C LYS A 199 4.22 -14.76 -14.76
N VAL A 200 4.77 -15.00 -15.95
CA VAL A 200 4.07 -15.76 -17.00
C VAL A 200 4.00 -17.21 -16.50
N VAL A 201 2.78 -17.65 -16.15
CA VAL A 201 2.49 -19.03 -15.70
C VAL A 201 2.19 -19.93 -16.89
#